data_AF-A0A1V4K0J2-F1
#
_entry.id   AF-A0A1V4K0J2-F1
#
_cell.length_a   1.000
_cell.length_b   1.000
_cell.length_c   1.000
_cell.angle_alpha   90.00
_cell.angle_beta   90.00
_cell.angle_gamma   90.00
#
_symmetry.space_group_name_H-M   'P 1'
#
loop_
_entity.id
_entity.type
_entity.pdbx_description
1 polymer ?
#
loop_
_entity_poly.entity_id
_entity_poly.type
_entity_poly.pdbx_seq_one_letter_code
_entity_poly.pdbx_strand_id
1 'polypeptide(L)'
;MQLLAGVKLCTGRTLTNHPHYEDKNLRERTKQIYQIYAKRSPEDVYRILRSFGTDYVILEDSICYERRHSRGCRLRDLLDIANGHIMDGLGENEPDLKPSLQFTFDSILDIAKIFIDS
;
A
#
# COMPACT_ATOMS: atom_id res chain seq x y z
N MET A 1 -10.19 -6.99 9.70
CA MET A 1 -10.30 -5.61 9.16
C MET A 1 -11.75 -5.15 9.26
N GLN A 2 -12.06 -4.17 10.12
CA GLN A 2 -13.44 -3.68 10.31
C GLN A 2 -13.94 -2.86 9.10
N LEU A 3 -13.08 -2.04 8.50
CA LEU A 3 -13.43 -1.19 7.35
C LEU A 3 -13.93 -2.00 6.14
N LEU A 4 -13.15 -3.00 5.72
CA LEU A 4 -13.52 -3.87 4.59
C LEU A 4 -14.86 -4.56 4.80
N ALA A 5 -15.08 -5.12 6.00
CA ALA A 5 -16.35 -5.76 6.35
C ALA A 5 -17.51 -4.75 6.28
N GLY A 6 -17.33 -3.54 6.80
CA GLY A 6 -18.32 -2.46 6.73
C GLY A 6 -18.65 -2.07 5.29
N VAL A 7 -17.63 -1.84 4.44
CA VAL A 7 -17.83 -1.52 3.01
C VAL A 7 -18.62 -2.61 2.31
N LYS A 8 -18.27 -3.89 2.54
CA LYS A 8 -18.98 -5.02 1.92
C LYS A 8 -20.45 -5.08 2.35
N LEU A 9 -20.71 -5.01 3.65
CA LEU A 9 -22.06 -5.16 4.20
C LEU A 9 -22.97 -3.96 3.87
N CYS A 10 -22.45 -2.74 3.89
CA CYS A 10 -23.24 -1.54 3.68
C CYS A 10 -23.47 -1.21 2.19
N THR A 11 -22.56 -1.61 1.30
CA THR A 11 -22.63 -1.22 -0.12
C THR A 11 -22.84 -2.38 -1.09
N GLY A 12 -22.66 -3.63 -0.64
CA GLY A 12 -22.67 -4.81 -1.48
C GLY A 12 -21.48 -4.94 -2.45
N ARG A 13 -20.63 -3.91 -2.56
CA ARG A 13 -19.53 -3.85 -3.53
C ARG A 13 -18.52 -4.98 -3.31
N THR A 14 -17.89 -5.41 -4.41
CA THR A 14 -16.79 -6.37 -4.36
C THR A 14 -15.54 -5.70 -3.81
N LEU A 15 -14.82 -6.40 -2.93
CA LEU A 15 -13.56 -5.94 -2.39
C LEU A 15 -12.42 -6.60 -3.16
N THR A 16 -11.47 -5.80 -3.64
CA THR A 16 -10.26 -6.33 -4.28
C THR A 16 -9.25 -6.82 -3.23
N ASN A 17 -9.24 -6.20 -2.04
CA ASN A 17 -8.44 -6.63 -0.91
C ASN A 17 -9.25 -7.48 0.08
N HIS A 18 -8.72 -8.64 0.46
CA HIS A 18 -9.25 -9.50 1.51
C HIS A 18 -8.08 -10.17 2.23
N PRO A 19 -7.49 -9.51 3.24
CA PRO A 19 -6.24 -9.95 3.84
C PRO A 19 -6.48 -11.13 4.77
N HIS A 20 -6.28 -12.33 4.24
CA HIS A 20 -6.22 -13.59 4.98
C HIS A 20 -4.79 -14.11 4.97
N TYR A 21 -4.27 -14.42 6.15
CA TYR A 21 -2.88 -14.83 6.31
C TYR A 21 -2.66 -16.30 5.90
N GLU A 22 -3.69 -17.13 6.05
CA GLU A 22 -3.60 -18.57 5.85
C GLU A 22 -3.50 -18.95 4.36
N ASP A 23 -4.07 -18.12 3.48
CA ASP A 23 -4.09 -18.37 2.05
C ASP A 23 -2.95 -17.65 1.32
N LYS A 24 -2.12 -18.41 0.59
CA LYS A 24 -0.98 -17.88 -0.15
C LYS A 24 -1.38 -16.87 -1.24
N ASN A 25 -2.44 -17.17 -1.99
CA ASN A 25 -2.89 -16.33 -3.09
C ASN A 25 -3.49 -15.02 -2.57
N LEU A 26 -4.24 -15.07 -1.46
CA LEU A 26 -4.79 -13.87 -0.82
C LEU A 26 -3.68 -13.00 -0.22
N ARG A 27 -2.64 -13.60 0.38
CA ARG A 27 -1.45 -12.86 0.83
C ARG A 27 -0.75 -12.15 -0.31
N GLU A 28 -0.49 -12.84 -1.42
CA GLU A 28 0.19 -12.24 -2.56
C GLU A 28 -0.65 -11.11 -3.16
N ARG A 29 -1.95 -11.32 -3.35
CA ARG A 29 -2.87 -10.25 -3.79
C ARG A 29 -2.85 -9.05 -2.84
N THR A 30 -2.90 -9.29 -1.53
CA THR A 30 -2.82 -8.22 -0.52
C THR A 30 -1.51 -7.45 -0.64
N LYS A 31 -0.38 -8.14 -0.79
CA LYS A 31 0.95 -7.53 -0.99
C LYS A 31 0.99 -6.63 -2.23
N GLN A 32 0.36 -7.06 -3.33
CA GLN A 32 0.26 -6.26 -4.55
C GLN A 32 -0.63 -5.03 -4.36
N ILE A 33 -1.82 -5.19 -3.78
CA ILE A 33 -2.73 -4.06 -3.55
C ILE A 33 -2.13 -3.04 -2.57
N TYR A 34 -1.40 -3.51 -1.55
CA TYR A 34 -0.76 -2.65 -0.56
C TYR A 34 0.46 -1.88 -1.11
N GLN A 35 0.89 -2.11 -2.34
CA GLN A 35 1.91 -1.29 -2.99
C GLN A 35 1.56 0.20 -3.05
N ILE A 36 0.28 0.55 -2.89
CA ILE A 36 -0.18 1.93 -2.69
C ILE A 36 0.47 2.65 -1.50
N TYR A 37 0.94 1.91 -0.49
CA TYR A 37 1.63 2.46 0.68
C TYR A 37 3.16 2.41 0.56
N ALA A 38 3.69 1.81 -0.51
CA ALA A 38 5.12 1.64 -0.74
C ALA A 38 5.68 2.81 -1.56
N LYS A 39 7.00 2.94 -1.59
CA LYS A 39 7.71 3.86 -2.50
C LYS A 39 7.68 3.35 -3.94
N ARG A 40 6.52 3.44 -4.59
CA ARG A 40 6.28 3.01 -5.98
C ARG A 40 5.69 4.17 -6.77
N SER A 41 5.96 4.20 -8.07
CA SER A 41 5.41 5.24 -8.95
C SER A 41 3.88 5.15 -8.99
N PRO A 42 3.19 6.30 -9.09
CA PRO A 42 1.74 6.33 -9.21
C PRO A 42 1.22 5.48 -10.37
N GLU A 43 1.92 5.48 -11.50
CA GLU A 43 1.60 4.71 -12.70
C GLU A 43 1.70 3.20 -12.45
N ASP A 44 2.72 2.76 -11.70
CA ASP A 44 2.87 1.37 -11.31
C ASP A 44 1.74 0.92 -10.38
N VAL A 45 1.41 1.73 -9.38
CA VAL A 45 0.32 1.43 -8.44
C VAL A 45 -1.01 1.38 -9.19
N TYR A 46 -1.28 2.33 -10.08
CA TYR A 46 -2.47 2.34 -10.92
C TYR A 46 -2.61 1.04 -11.72
N ARG A 47 -1.54 0.65 -12.44
CA ARG A 47 -1.52 -0.57 -13.25
C ARG A 47 -1.79 -1.81 -12.41
N ILE A 48 -1.20 -1.90 -11.21
CA ILE A 48 -1.46 -2.99 -10.28
C ILE A 48 -2.94 -3.01 -9.88
N LEU A 49 -3.50 -1.88 -9.44
CA LEU A 49 -4.89 -1.80 -8.98
C LEU A 49 -5.89 -2.11 -10.10
N ARG A 50 -5.66 -1.60 -11.31
CA ARG A 50 -6.48 -1.90 -12.50
C ARG A 50 -6.41 -3.38 -12.90
N SER A 51 -5.25 -4.03 -12.74
CA SER A 51 -5.14 -5.47 -13.02
C SER A 51 -6.04 -6.34 -12.14
N PHE A 52 -6.42 -5.85 -10.96
CA PHE A 52 -7.39 -6.50 -10.06
C PHE A 52 -8.83 -5.98 -10.23
N GLY A 53 -9.10 -5.11 -11.20
CA GLY A 53 -10.42 -4.51 -11.41
C GLY A 53 -10.81 -3.51 -10.33
N THR A 54 -9.85 -2.76 -9.80
CA THR A 54 -10.12 -1.71 -8.80
C THR A 54 -10.59 -0.43 -9.50
N ASP A 55 -11.78 0.05 -9.13
CA ASP A 55 -12.35 1.31 -9.62
C ASP A 55 -12.28 2.45 -8.59
N TYR A 56 -12.23 2.10 -7.31
CA TYR A 56 -12.18 3.05 -6.19
C TYR A 56 -11.17 2.59 -5.16
N VAL A 57 -10.50 3.53 -4.52
CA VAL A 57 -9.57 3.29 -3.42
C VAL A 57 -10.11 3.98 -2.18
N ILE A 58 -10.01 3.28 -1.04
CA ILE A 58 -10.24 3.85 0.28
C ILE A 58 -8.93 3.73 1.06
N LEU A 59 -8.42 4.85 1.54
CA LEU A 59 -7.20 4.92 2.35
C LEU A 59 -7.56 5.20 3.81
N GLU A 60 -6.83 4.56 4.72
CA GLU A 60 -6.94 4.83 6.15
C GLU A 60 -5.78 5.71 6.59
N ASP A 61 -6.06 6.86 7.20
CA ASP A 61 -5.05 7.76 7.75
C ASP A 61 -4.13 7.07 8.74
N SER A 62 -4.67 6.13 9.53
CA SER A 62 -3.93 5.33 10.50
C SER A 62 -2.84 4.46 9.87
N ILE A 63 -2.98 4.10 8.59
CA ILE A 63 -2.00 3.30 7.84
C ILE A 63 -1.10 4.23 7.02
N CYS A 64 -1.70 5.18 6.30
CA CYS A 64 -0.99 6.10 5.43
C CYS A 64 0.01 6.98 6.20
N TYR A 65 -0.40 7.46 7.37
CA TYR A 65 0.41 8.31 8.25
C TYR A 65 0.91 7.57 9.50
N GLU A 66 1.03 6.24 9.44
CA GLU A 66 1.47 5.44 10.58
C GLU A 66 2.84 5.89 11.12
N ARG A 67 2.85 6.32 12.38
CA ARG A 67 4.03 6.80 13.12
C ARG A 67 4.17 6.16 14.51
N ARG A 68 3.23 5.31 14.91
CA ARG A 68 3.20 4.63 16.22
C ARG A 68 4.24 3.53 16.30
N HIS A 69 4.46 2.83 15.18
CA HIS A 69 5.45 1.76 15.11
C HIS A 69 6.84 2.32 14.80
N SER A 70 7.86 1.73 15.44
CA SER A 70 9.26 2.02 15.15
C SER A 70 9.60 1.65 13.71
N ARG A 71 10.63 2.31 13.16
CA ARG A 71 11.24 1.93 11.89
C ARG A 71 11.59 0.42 11.89
N GLY A 72 11.28 -0.25 10.78
CA GLY A 72 11.38 -1.70 10.60
C GLY A 72 10.09 -2.46 10.91
N CYS A 73 9.14 -1.86 11.63
CA CYS A 73 7.88 -2.51 12.04
C CYS A 73 6.63 -1.87 11.41
N ARG A 74 6.78 -0.83 10.58
CA ARG A 74 5.65 -0.21 9.86
C ARG A 74 5.31 -1.03 8.61
N LEU A 75 4.04 -1.06 8.22
CA LEU A 75 3.62 -1.73 6.97
C LEU A 75 4.44 -1.24 5.76
N ARG A 76 4.60 0.08 5.64
CA ARG A 76 5.41 0.70 4.59
C ARG A 76 6.85 0.18 4.57
N ASP A 77 7.48 0.04 5.74
CA ASP A 77 8.87 -0.45 5.82
C ASP A 77 9.00 -1.85 5.26
N LEU A 78 8.05 -2.73 5.61
CA LEU A 78 8.04 -4.12 5.11
C LEU A 78 7.87 -4.17 3.59
N LEU A 79 7.04 -3.29 3.03
CA LEU A 79 6.83 -3.20 1.58
C LEU A 79 8.05 -2.62 0.87
N ASP A 80 8.66 -1.57 1.42
CA ASP A 80 9.85 -0.94 0.86
C ASP A 80 11.03 -1.92 0.85
N ILE A 81 11.29 -2.61 1.97
CA ILE A 81 12.33 -3.66 2.02
C ILE A 81 12.03 -4.75 0.98
N ALA A 82 10.79 -5.22 0.89
CA ALA A 82 10.40 -6.25 -0.08
C ALA A 82 10.54 -5.80 -1.55
N ASN A 83 10.58 -4.50 -1.80
CA ASN A 83 10.84 -3.88 -3.10
C ASN A 83 12.32 -3.54 -3.32
N GLY A 84 13.21 -3.84 -2.36
CA GLY A 84 14.62 -3.49 -2.41
C GLY A 84 14.91 -2.02 -2.10
N HIS A 85 13.98 -1.33 -1.43
CA HIS A 85 14.07 0.09 -1.11
C HIS A 85 14.46 0.35 0.35
N ILE A 86 15.24 1.41 0.55
CA ILE A 86 15.60 1.94 1.88
C ILE A 86 14.36 2.53 2.57
N MET A 87 14.17 2.16 3.84
CA MET A 87 13.12 2.70 4.71
C MET A 87 13.35 4.17 5.07
N ASP A 88 12.27 4.90 5.35
CA ASP A 88 12.37 6.28 5.85
C ASP A 88 12.78 6.36 7.33
N GLY A 89 13.48 7.44 7.67
CA GLY A 89 13.88 7.77 9.04
C GLY A 89 15.28 7.30 9.40
N LEU A 90 15.72 7.68 10.60
CA LEU A 90 17.05 7.37 11.11
C LEU A 90 17.20 5.88 11.44
N GLY A 91 18.33 5.30 11.06
CA GLY A 91 18.73 3.94 11.40
C GLY A 91 19.46 3.25 10.26
N GLU A 92 20.04 2.08 10.55
CA GLU A 92 20.79 1.30 9.57
C GLU A 92 19.86 0.60 8.58
N ASN A 93 20.29 0.47 7.33
CA ASN A 93 19.60 -0.30 6.29
C ASN A 93 20.44 -1.53 5.96
N GLU A 94 19.79 -2.57 5.44
CA GLU A 94 20.53 -3.67 4.82
C GLU A 94 21.37 -3.15 3.65
N PRO A 95 22.60 -3.66 3.45
CA PRO A 95 23.57 -3.09 2.52
C PRO A 95 23.12 -3.13 1.05
N ASP A 96 22.23 -4.06 0.69
CA ASP A 96 21.78 -4.26 -0.69
C ASP A 96 20.57 -3.39 -1.07
N LEU A 97 19.97 -2.68 -0.10
CA LEU A 97 18.81 -1.81 -0.33
C LEU A 97 19.23 -0.50 -1.00
N LYS A 98 18.38 -0.01 -1.90
CA LYS A 98 18.63 1.22 -2.67
C LYS A 98 17.65 2.33 -2.29
N PRO A 99 18.04 3.61 -2.38
CA PRO A 99 17.06 4.69 -2.32
C PRO A 99 16.03 4.52 -3.44
N SER A 100 14.75 4.69 -3.11
CA SER A 100 13.72 4.81 -4.14
C SER A 100 13.89 6.16 -4.86
N LEU A 101 13.70 6.17 -6.18
CA LEU A 101 13.55 7.41 -6.95
C LEU A 101 12.21 8.09 -6.71
N GLN A 102 11.25 7.35 -6.14
CA GLN A 102 9.94 7.83 -5.78
C GLN A 102 9.86 8.13 -4.29
N PHE A 103 9.33 9.30 -3.94
CA PHE A 103 8.91 9.61 -2.58
C PHE A 103 7.66 8.80 -2.24
N THR A 104 7.52 8.41 -0.98
CA THR A 104 6.22 7.95 -0.50
C THR A 104 5.20 9.06 -0.65
N PHE A 105 3.99 8.68 -1.05
CA PHE A 105 2.87 9.59 -1.10
C PHE A 105 2.63 10.14 0.31
N ASP A 106 3.13 11.35 0.55
CA ASP A 106 2.99 12.06 1.82
C ASP A 106 1.61 12.71 1.95
N SER A 107 0.75 12.56 0.93
CA SER A 107 -0.62 13.04 0.96
C SER A 107 -1.58 12.16 0.14
N ILE A 108 -2.82 12.02 0.64
CA ILE A 108 -3.96 11.43 -0.08
C ILE A 108 -4.18 12.09 -1.46
N LEU A 109 -3.78 13.36 -1.62
CA LEU A 109 -3.89 14.11 -2.87
C LEU A 109 -3.07 13.51 -4.01
N ASP A 110 -1.92 12.91 -3.72
CA ASP A 110 -1.07 12.33 -4.76
C ASP A 110 -1.63 11.01 -5.31
N ILE A 111 -2.34 10.25 -4.47
CA ILE A 111 -3.08 9.04 -4.89
C ILE A 111 -4.40 9.42 -5.56
N ALA A 112 -5.09 10.46 -5.07
CA ALA A 112 -6.32 10.93 -5.68
C ALA A 112 -6.08 11.45 -7.11
N LYS A 113 -4.94 12.11 -7.38
CA LYS A 113 -4.53 12.49 -8.74
C LYS A 113 -4.46 11.30 -9.70
N ILE A 114 -3.98 10.14 -9.26
CA ILE A 114 -3.91 8.93 -10.08
C ILE A 114 -5.30 8.53 -10.64
N PHE A 115 -6.35 8.63 -9.82
CA PHE A 115 -7.70 8.23 -10.20
C PHE A 115 -8.56 9.37 -10.74
N ILE A 116 -8.16 10.63 -10.56
CA ILE A 116 -8.85 11.81 -11.08
C ILE A 116 -8.32 12.21 -12.47
N ASP A 117 -7.03 12.03 -12.74
CA ASP A 117 -6.37 12.43 -14.00
C ASP A 117 -6.24 11.29 -15.04
N SER A 118 -6.78 10.09 -14.76
CA SER A 118 -6.81 8.91 -15.66
C SER A 118 -8.22 8.61 -16.17
#